data_AF-A0A348RWW8-F1
#
_entry.id   AF-A0A348RWW8-F1
#
_cell.length_a   1.000
_cell.length_b   1.000
_cell.length_c   1.000
_cell.angle_alpha   90.00
_cell.angle_beta   90.00
_cell.angle_gamma   90.00
#
_symmetry.space_group_name_H-M   'P 1'
#
loop_
_entity.id
_entity.type
_entity.pdbx_description
1 polymer ?
#
loop_
_entity_poly.entity_id
_entity_poly.type
_entity_poly.pdbx_seq_one_letter_code
_entity_poly.pdbx_strand_id
1 'polypeptide(L)'
;MKALLIQSLNSIWLVIIFIGVPAVSSLRLGSLQISSRPVWHMLVLSGIAIALALNAGICWRGAHSKKEKRICLRWISGYALLGVTFSAYSEKWIEFKWLKSLLLHVQGFL
;
A
#
# COMPACT_ATOMS: atom_id res chain seq x y z
N MET A 1 15.01 15.30 13.47
CA MET A 1 14.56 13.98 13.98
C MET A 1 13.16 13.62 13.46
N LYS A 2 12.15 14.48 13.59
CA LYS A 2 10.76 14.22 13.12
C LYS A 2 10.65 13.81 11.64
N ALA A 3 11.40 14.46 10.75
CA ALA A 3 11.43 14.11 9.32
C ALA A 3 11.86 12.65 9.04
N LEU A 4 12.91 12.16 9.71
CA LEU A 4 13.36 10.77 9.60
C LEU A 4 12.31 9.82 10.18
N LEU A 5 11.70 10.19 11.30
CA LEU A 5 10.66 9.40 11.95
C LEU A 5 9.42 9.24 11.06
N ILE A 6 8.93 10.33 10.43
CA ILE A 6 7.84 10.29 9.45
C ILE A 6 8.20 9.36 8.28
N GLN A 7 9.44 9.42 7.79
CA GLN A 7 9.88 8.58 6.70
C GLN A 7 9.97 7.10 7.09
N SER A 8 10.51 6.78 8.26
CA SER A 8 10.58 5.41 8.77
C SER A 8 9.19 4.83 9.03
N LEU A 9 8.28 5.58 9.66
CA LEU A 9 6.92 5.12 9.92
C LEU A 9 6.16 4.82 8.63
N ASN A 10 6.23 5.71 7.64
CA ASN A 10 5.58 5.48 6.36
C ASN A 10 6.20 4.29 5.61
N SER A 11 7.52 4.10 5.68
CA SER A 11 8.19 2.96 5.05
C SER A 11 7.77 1.64 5.69
N ILE A 12 7.70 1.59 7.03
CA ILE A 12 7.22 0.42 7.77
C ILE A 12 5.75 0.14 7.44
N TRP A 13 4.92 1.19 7.36
CA TRP A 13 3.51 1.05 7.04
C TRP A 13 3.30 0.47 5.62
N LEU A 14 4.09 0.89 4.64
CA LEU A 14 4.10 0.28 3.31
C LEU A 14 4.42 -1.21 3.36
N VAL A 15 5.44 -1.61 4.13
CA VAL A 15 5.81 -3.01 4.30
C VAL A 15 4.64 -3.80 4.91
N ILE A 16 3.96 -3.25 5.91
CA ILE A 16 2.79 -3.90 6.52
C ILE A 16 1.66 -4.06 5.49
N ILE A 17 1.34 -3.02 4.71
CA ILE A 17 0.27 -3.06 3.71
C ILE A 17 0.58 -4.04 2.58
N PHE A 18 1.79 -4.01 2.02
CA PHE A 18 2.12 -4.75 0.80
C PHE A 18 2.76 -6.12 1.04
N ILE A 19 3.24 -6.41 2.25
CA ILE A 19 3.79 -7.72 2.61
C ILE A 19 2.93 -8.35 3.71
N GLY A 20 2.66 -7.61 4.79
CA GLY A 20 1.89 -8.13 5.93
C GLY A 20 0.45 -8.51 5.58
N VAL A 21 -0.30 -7.61 4.93
CA VAL A 21 -1.70 -7.87 4.57
C VAL A 21 -1.81 -9.07 3.60
N PRO A 22 -1.03 -9.17 2.51
CA PRO A 22 -0.99 -10.39 1.69
C PRO A 22 -0.58 -11.63 2.48
N ALA A 23 0.48 -11.57 3.28
CA ALA A 23 0.96 -12.72 4.04
C ALA A 23 -0.14 -13.27 4.97
N VAL A 24 -0.79 -12.40 5.75
CA VAL A 24 -1.86 -12.81 6.68
C VAL A 24 -3.12 -13.24 5.96
N SER A 25 -3.49 -12.57 4.87
CA SER A 25 -4.68 -12.96 4.07
C SER A 25 -4.48 -14.25 3.28
N SER A 26 -3.22 -14.59 2.95
CA SER A 26 -2.85 -15.82 2.26
C SER A 26 -2.75 -17.03 3.19
N LEU A 27 -2.72 -16.81 4.52
CA LEU A 27 -2.78 -17.89 5.49
C LEU A 27 -4.10 -18.65 5.32
N ARG A 28 -3.97 -19.95 5.10
CA ARG A 28 -5.08 -20.90 5.09
C ARG A 28 -5.07 -21.63 6.42
N LEU A 29 -6.16 -21.58 7.17
CA LEU A 29 -6.33 -22.40 8.37
C LEU A 29 -7.03 -23.69 7.92
N GLY A 30 -6.25 -24.71 7.57
CA GLY A 30 -6.81 -25.93 6.95
C GLY A 30 -7.38 -25.64 5.55
N SER A 31 -8.66 -25.97 5.32
CA SER A 31 -9.38 -25.68 4.07
C SER A 31 -10.02 -24.29 4.03
N LEU A 32 -10.04 -23.56 5.15
CA LEU A 32 -10.61 -22.22 5.23
C LEU A 32 -9.57 -21.17 4.83
N GLN A 33 -9.82 -20.54 3.69
CA GLN A 33 -9.15 -19.30 3.31
C GLN A 33 -9.61 -18.21 4.28
N ILE A 34 -8.73 -17.76 5.18
CA ILE A 34 -9.08 -16.86 6.29
C ILE A 34 -9.62 -15.51 5.78
N SER A 35 -9.22 -15.12 4.57
CA SER A 35 -9.64 -13.89 3.94
C SER A 35 -10.06 -14.14 2.50
N SER A 36 -11.29 -13.77 2.17
CA SER A 36 -11.78 -13.79 0.80
C SER A 36 -11.11 -12.68 -0.01
N ARG A 37 -10.93 -12.87 -1.33
CA ARG A 37 -10.41 -11.84 -2.26
C ARG A 37 -10.91 -10.41 -2.00
N PRO A 38 -12.21 -10.14 -1.75
CA PRO A 38 -12.69 -8.79 -1.47
C PRO A 38 -12.17 -8.20 -0.15
N VAL A 39 -11.94 -9.02 0.87
CA VAL A 39 -11.47 -8.58 2.20
C VAL A 39 -10.04 -8.08 2.12
N TRP A 40 -9.17 -8.75 1.35
CA TRP A 40 -7.79 -8.28 1.12
C TRP A 40 -7.75 -6.89 0.46
N HIS A 41 -8.58 -6.63 -0.56
CA HIS A 41 -8.66 -5.32 -1.20
C HIS A 41 -9.10 -4.22 -0.21
N MET A 42 -10.12 -4.49 0.61
CA MET A 42 -10.58 -3.53 1.62
C MET A 42 -9.50 -3.24 2.66
N LEU A 43 -8.74 -4.25 3.11
CA LEU A 43 -7.64 -4.06 4.06
C LEU A 43 -6.51 -3.19 3.48
N VAL A 44 -6.13 -3.42 2.22
CA VAL A 44 -5.12 -2.59 1.55
C VAL A 44 -5.61 -1.14 1.40
N LEU A 45 -6.84 -0.95 0.90
CA LEU A 45 -7.41 0.39 0.71
C LEU A 45 -7.60 1.15 2.03
N SER A 46 -8.06 0.47 3.09
CA SER A 46 -8.18 1.07 4.41
C SER A 46 -6.82 1.41 5.02
N GLY A 47 -5.81 0.55 4.85
CA GLY A 47 -4.43 0.85 5.24
C GLY A 47 -3.87 2.09 4.55
N ILE A 48 -4.13 2.25 3.25
CA ILE A 48 -3.77 3.45 2.47
C ILE A 48 -4.54 4.67 2.96
N ALA A 49 -5.84 4.55 3.22
CA ALA A 49 -6.67 5.65 3.71
C ALA A 49 -6.22 6.16 5.08
N ILE A 50 -5.86 5.26 6.00
CA ILE A 50 -5.29 5.62 7.30
C ILE A 50 -3.97 6.38 7.10
N ALA A 51 -3.08 5.90 6.22
CA ALA A 51 -1.83 6.57 5.94
C ALA A 51 -2.04 7.99 5.38
N LEU A 52 -3.00 8.17 4.48
CA LEU A 52 -3.39 9.48 3.95
C LEU A 52 -3.87 10.41 5.07
N ALA A 53 -4.79 9.94 5.92
CA ALA A 53 -5.33 10.73 7.02
C ALA A 53 -4.25 11.16 8.02
N LEU A 54 -3.34 10.24 8.38
CA LEU A 54 -2.23 10.52 9.31
C LEU A 54 -1.24 11.52 8.71
N ASN A 55 -0.82 11.35 7.46
CA ASN A 55 0.07 12.32 6.82
C ASN A 55 -0.63 13.68 6.59
N ALA A 56 -1.92 13.71 6.26
CA ALA A 56 -2.66 14.97 6.18
C ALA A 56 -2.71 15.68 7.53
N GLY A 57 -3.00 14.95 8.62
CA GLY A 57 -2.99 15.48 9.98
C GLY A 57 -1.62 16.02 10.41
N ILE A 58 -0.54 15.27 10.13
CA ILE A 58 0.83 15.71 10.40
C ILE A 58 1.15 16.97 9.57
N CYS A 59 0.77 17.03 8.30
CA CYS A 59 1.04 18.18 7.45
C CYS A 59 0.32 19.45 7.94
N TRP A 60 -0.90 19.31 8.45
CA TRP A 60 -1.75 20.43 8.85
C TRP A 60 -1.44 20.95 10.25
N ARG A 61 -1.21 20.05 11.21
CA ARG A 61 -1.06 20.40 12.64
C ARG A 61 0.33 20.14 13.21
N GLY A 62 1.09 19.18 12.67
CA GLY A 62 2.35 18.72 13.26
C GLY A 62 3.63 19.25 12.59
N ALA A 63 3.55 19.65 11.33
CA ALA A 63 4.70 20.07 10.54
C ALA A 63 4.92 21.59 10.66
N HIS A 64 5.93 21.98 11.44
CA HIS A 64 6.30 23.39 11.63
C HIS A 64 7.35 23.86 10.61
N SER A 65 8.10 22.93 10.00
CA SER A 65 9.11 23.24 8.99
C SER A 65 8.63 22.98 7.55
N LYS A 66 9.07 23.81 6.60
CA LYS A 66 8.86 23.59 5.15
C LYS A 66 9.37 22.22 4.69
N LYS A 67 10.47 21.72 5.28
CA LYS A 67 11.04 20.40 4.95
C LYS A 67 10.11 19.26 5.36
N GLU A 68 9.52 19.34 6.55
CA GLU A 68 8.57 18.35 7.08
C GLU A 68 7.28 18.34 6.25
N LYS A 69 6.74 19.53 5.91
CA LYS A 69 5.57 19.64 5.02
C LYS A 69 5.83 19.02 3.66
N ARG A 70 7.00 19.26 3.05
CA ARG A 70 7.37 18.66 1.76
C ARG A 70 7.44 17.13 1.85
N ILE A 71 8.03 16.58 2.90
CA ILE A 71 8.09 15.12 3.10
C ILE A 71 6.67 14.55 3.27
N CYS A 72 5.83 15.22 4.06
CA CYS A 72 4.44 14.82 4.26
C CYS A 72 3.64 14.81 2.94
N LEU A 73 3.75 15.87 2.14
CA LEU A 73 3.10 15.96 0.83
C LEU A 73 3.61 14.90 -0.16
N ARG A 74 4.91 14.56 -0.12
CA ARG A 74 5.47 13.45 -0.91
C ARG A 74 4.85 12.11 -0.52
N TRP A 75 4.66 11.87 0.77
CA TRP A 75 4.00 10.65 1.23
C TRP A 75 2.51 10.63 0.88
N ILE A 76 1.79 11.74 1.07
CA ILE A 76 0.38 11.88 0.68
C ILE A 76 0.22 11.57 -0.81
N SER A 77 1.02 12.21 -1.67
CA SER A 77 0.97 11.95 -3.12
C SER A 77 1.32 10.51 -3.47
N GLY A 78 2.33 9.92 -2.82
CA GLY A 78 2.68 8.51 -2.99
C GLY A 78 1.53 7.56 -2.63
N TYR A 79 0.92 7.73 -1.46
CA TYR A 79 -0.24 6.91 -1.03
C TYR A 79 -1.47 7.15 -1.90
N ALA A 80 -1.72 8.38 -2.33
CA ALA A 80 -2.83 8.68 -3.23
C ALA A 80 -2.65 7.97 -4.58
N LEU A 81 -1.45 8.03 -5.16
CA LEU A 81 -1.14 7.33 -6.40
C LEU A 81 -1.27 5.81 -6.23
N LEU A 82 -0.78 5.26 -5.10
CA LEU A 82 -0.94 3.84 -4.78
C LEU A 82 -2.41 3.45 -4.63
N GLY A 83 -3.22 4.27 -3.96
CA GLY A 83 -4.65 4.03 -3.82
C GLY A 83 -5.38 4.01 -5.16
N VAL A 84 -5.13 5.01 -6.01
CA VAL A 84 -5.76 5.10 -7.35
C VAL A 84 -5.35 3.93 -8.23
N THR A 85 -4.05 3.60 -8.28
CA THR A 85 -3.55 2.48 -9.09
C THR A 85 -4.09 1.14 -8.60
N PHE A 86 -4.17 0.95 -7.28
CA PHE A 86 -4.72 -0.27 -6.68
C PHE A 86 -6.24 -0.41 -6.93
N SER A 87 -7.00 0.69 -6.84
CA SER A 87 -8.43 0.70 -7.17
C SER A 87 -8.65 0.40 -8.66
N ALA A 88 -7.89 1.05 -9.56
CA ALA A 88 -7.98 0.81 -10.99
C ALA A 88 -7.64 -0.65 -11.36
N TYR A 89 -6.68 -1.26 -10.66
CA TYR A 89 -6.41 -2.70 -10.78
C TYR A 89 -7.58 -3.55 -10.25
N SER A 90 -8.13 -3.21 -9.08
CA SER A 90 -9.22 -3.96 -8.44
C SER A 90 -10.50 -3.94 -9.27
N GLU A 91 -10.80 -2.83 -9.94
CA GLU A 91 -11.92 -2.66 -10.87
C GLU A 91 -11.64 -3.22 -12.28
N LYS A 92 -10.45 -3.80 -12.50
CA LYS A 92 -9.98 -4.34 -13.79
C LYS A 92 -9.84 -3.31 -14.92
N TRP A 93 -9.71 -2.02 -14.59
CA TRP A 93 -9.40 -0.99 -15.57
C TRP A 93 -7.97 -1.14 -16.09
N ILE A 94 -7.08 -1.72 -15.26
CA ILE A 94 -5.69 -2.00 -15.61
C ILE A 94 -5.47 -3.52 -15.53
N GLU A 95 -5.21 -4.14 -16.68
CA GLU A 95 -4.82 -5.56 -16.74
C GLU A 95 -3.32 -5.68 -17.01
N PHE A 96 -2.58 -6.26 -16.05
CA PHE A 96 -1.14 -6.50 -16.19
C PHE A 96 -0.83 -7.74 -17.05
N LYS A 97 -1.38 -7.80 -18.27
CA LYS A 97 -1.18 -8.95 -19.19
C LYS A 97 0.30 -9.21 -19.48
N TRP A 98 1.06 -8.13 -19.67
CA TRP A 98 2.50 -8.19 -19.92
C TRP A 98 3.26 -8.83 -18.74
N LEU A 99 2.90 -8.48 -17.50
CA LEU A 99 3.53 -9.02 -16.30
C LEU A 99 3.18 -10.49 -16.11
N LYS A 100 1.91 -10.86 -16.36
CA LYS A 100 1.47 -12.26 -16.34
C LYS A 100 2.23 -13.09 -17.37
N SER A 101 2.42 -12.56 -18.57
CA SER A 101 3.17 -13.24 -19.63
C SER A 101 4.65 -13.42 -19.25
N LEU A 102 5.29 -12.41 -18.69
CA LEU A 102 6.67 -12.52 -18.16
C LEU A 102 6.78 -13.55 -17.04
N LEU A 103 5.86 -13.54 -16.08
CA LEU A 103 5.86 -14.49 -14.96
C LEU A 103 5.73 -15.94 -15.44
N LEU A 104 4.82 -16.19 -16.39
CA LEU A 104 4.68 -17.52 -17.00
C LEU A 104 5.94 -17.94 -17.77
N HIS A 105 6.62 -17.00 -18.43
CA HIS A 105 7.86 -17.28 -19.13
C HIS A 105 9.00 -17.67 -18.17
N VAL A 106 9.10 -16.97 -17.03
CA VAL A 106 10.08 -17.28 -15.99
C VAL A 106 9.76 -18.60 -15.29
N GLN A 107 8.48 -18.87 -15.00
CA GLN A 107 8.06 -20.13 -14.39
C GLN A 107 8.24 -21.34 -15.31
N GLY A 108 8.08 -21.18 -16.63
CA GLY A 108 8.35 -22.24 -17.60
C GLY A 108 9.83 -22.49 -17.87
N PHE A 109 10.71 -21.63 -17.34
CA PHE A 109 12.17 -21.75 -17.47
C PHE A 109 12.84 -22.39 -16.23
N LEU A 110 12.08 -22.62 -15.16
CA LEU A 110 12.48 -23.27 -13.89
C LEU A 110 11.95 -24.70 -13.84
#